data_AF-D9SHA0-F1
#
_entry.id   AF-D9SHA0-F1
#
_cell.length_a   1.000
_cell.length_b   1.000
_cell.length_c   1.000
_cell.angle_alpha   90.00
_cell.angle_beta   90.00
_cell.angle_gamma   90.00
#
_symmetry.space_group_name_H-M   'P 1'
#
loop_
_entity.id
_entity.type
_entity.pdbx_description
1 polymer ?
#
loop_
_entity_poly.entity_id
_entity_poly.type
_entity_poly.pdbx_seq_one_letter_code
_entity_poly.pdbx_strand_id
1 'polypeptide(L)'
;MRRQKPLYGKTPTPQSQPLRCKKSVCRDASMRSKESLLYQKPMRSKKPLSKKSASHSTSHAMGLVVSPDLSSLPLAQLQAMQQAGLEILACYRVLQKAGMNVVGEVLRDTLNKGETFYEYNHYPDDDVYDRESHAQYYYHAHRGEVGEHGHFHCFLRPKGMPAGVMPIEHPATDPWPKGDEALSHLLAIAMDGYGYPTGLFTTNRWVTAEAWYPAEQVIQMLDHFVIDHAFPSWPVNRWISAMLILYRPHIEALLKRRDETVWAWAELHPSEDVFEDRMLDITSHIPISVEDTLREIKLMITSSQQQT
;
A
#
# COMPACT_ATOMS: atom_id res chain seq x y z
N MET A 1 49.13 -1.44 -52.75
CA MET A 1 47.66 -1.37 -52.60
C MET A 1 47.04 -2.68 -53.03
N ARG A 2 46.53 -3.49 -52.09
CA ARG A 2 45.38 -4.40 -52.30
C ARG A 2 44.93 -4.90 -50.93
N ARG A 3 43.69 -4.52 -50.60
CA ARG A 3 43.03 -4.67 -49.31
C ARG A 3 42.68 -6.13 -49.04
N GLN A 4 43.02 -6.62 -47.85
CA GLN A 4 42.45 -7.84 -47.29
C GLN A 4 41.03 -7.55 -46.76
N LYS A 5 40.08 -8.44 -47.06
CA LYS A 5 38.73 -8.47 -46.48
C LYS A 5 38.80 -9.17 -45.11
N PRO A 6 38.12 -8.67 -44.07
CA PRO A 6 37.79 -9.47 -42.90
C PRO A 6 36.40 -10.10 -43.02
N LEU A 7 36.32 -11.32 -42.49
CA LEU A 7 35.14 -12.16 -42.31
C LEU A 7 34.14 -11.51 -41.35
N TYR A 8 32.87 -11.44 -41.76
CA TYR A 8 31.73 -11.18 -40.88
C TYR A 8 31.27 -12.50 -40.25
N GLY A 9 31.08 -12.52 -38.93
CA GLY A 9 30.52 -13.68 -38.24
C GLY A 9 30.57 -13.58 -36.72
N LYS A 10 29.80 -12.67 -36.12
CA LYS A 10 29.30 -12.80 -34.74
C LYS A 10 27.91 -12.16 -34.66
N THR A 11 26.90 -13.00 -34.45
CA THR A 11 25.53 -12.63 -34.05
C THR A 11 25.53 -12.01 -32.65
N PRO A 12 24.88 -10.86 -32.41
CA PRO A 12 24.64 -10.36 -31.06
C PRO A 12 23.47 -11.10 -30.41
N THR A 13 23.70 -11.57 -29.19
CA THR A 13 22.67 -12.00 -28.22
C THR A 13 21.66 -10.87 -27.97
N PRO A 14 20.34 -11.13 -27.92
CA PRO A 14 19.36 -10.10 -27.57
C PRO A 14 19.49 -9.75 -26.08
N GLN A 15 19.76 -8.48 -25.79
CA GLN A 15 19.58 -7.90 -24.46
C GLN A 15 18.08 -7.90 -24.14
N SER A 16 17.72 -8.50 -23.01
CA SER A 16 16.37 -8.49 -22.46
C SER A 16 15.99 -7.05 -22.06
N GLN A 17 15.06 -6.45 -22.81
CA GLN A 17 14.38 -5.22 -22.43
C GLN A 17 13.41 -5.50 -21.26
N PRO A 18 13.25 -4.58 -20.29
CA PRO A 18 12.20 -4.71 -19.29
C PRO A 18 10.83 -4.62 -19.97
N LEU A 19 9.98 -5.61 -19.70
CA LEU A 19 8.61 -5.67 -20.19
C LEU A 19 7.80 -4.54 -19.54
N ARG A 20 7.37 -3.61 -20.39
CA ARG A 20 6.48 -2.51 -20.07
C ARG A 20 5.13 -3.07 -19.60
N CYS A 21 4.77 -2.82 -18.34
CA CYS A 21 3.43 -3.10 -17.84
C CYS A 21 2.44 -2.31 -18.71
N LYS A 22 1.50 -3.00 -19.36
CA LYS A 22 0.44 -2.34 -20.13
C LYS A 22 -0.51 -1.72 -19.12
N LYS A 23 -0.59 -0.39 -19.14
CA LYS A 23 -1.56 0.43 -18.38
C LYS A 23 -2.90 -0.29 -18.27
N SER A 24 -3.33 -0.61 -17.04
CA SER A 24 -4.73 -0.90 -16.76
C SER A 24 -5.53 0.35 -17.15
N VAL A 25 -6.52 0.16 -18.00
CA VAL A 25 -7.35 1.24 -18.50
C VAL A 25 -8.46 1.47 -17.48
N CYS A 26 -8.17 2.23 -16.43
CA CYS A 26 -9.21 2.95 -15.70
C CYS A 26 -9.74 4.03 -16.65
N ARG A 27 -10.81 3.70 -17.38
CA ARG A 27 -11.58 4.69 -18.13
C ARG A 27 -12.57 5.29 -17.16
N ASP A 28 -12.39 6.57 -16.81
CA ASP A 28 -13.55 7.44 -16.61
C ASP A 28 -13.26 8.94 -16.77
N ALA A 29 -14.36 9.66 -17.02
CA ALA A 29 -14.46 10.95 -17.69
C ALA A 29 -13.63 12.11 -17.08
N SER A 30 -12.82 12.73 -17.95
CA SER A 30 -12.02 13.93 -17.68
C SER A 30 -12.89 15.17 -17.39
N MET A 31 -12.95 15.61 -16.13
CA MET A 31 -13.26 17.00 -15.76
C MET A 31 -11.97 17.68 -15.30
N ARG A 32 -11.39 18.50 -16.18
CA ARG A 32 -10.17 19.29 -15.92
C ARG A 32 -10.52 20.51 -15.08
N SER A 33 -9.93 20.63 -13.90
CA SER A 33 -9.65 21.95 -13.30
C SER A 33 -8.15 22.08 -13.07
N LYS A 34 -7.57 23.15 -13.61
CA LYS A 34 -6.16 23.52 -13.44
C LYS A 34 -6.08 24.58 -12.34
N GLU A 35 -5.30 24.34 -11.30
CA GLU A 35 -4.75 25.41 -10.45
C GLU A 35 -3.30 25.06 -10.10
N SER A 36 -2.39 25.98 -10.40
CA SER A 36 -0.96 25.84 -10.11
C SER A 36 -0.68 26.35 -8.69
N LEU A 37 -0.01 25.54 -7.86
CA LEU A 37 0.41 25.95 -6.52
C LEU A 37 1.93 25.96 -6.43
N LEU A 38 2.52 27.14 -6.61
CA LEU A 38 3.83 27.47 -6.07
C LEU A 38 3.68 27.74 -4.56
N TYR A 39 4.35 26.92 -3.75
CA TYR A 39 4.77 27.14 -2.36
C TYR A 39 3.91 28.12 -1.53
N GLN A 40 2.92 27.63 -0.76
CA GLN A 40 2.24 28.43 0.27
C GLN A 40 1.93 27.66 1.57
N LYS A 41 2.11 28.39 2.68
CA LYS A 41 1.80 28.13 4.11
C LYS A 41 0.35 27.65 4.37
N PRO A 42 0.03 27.10 5.57
CA PRO A 42 -1.20 26.31 5.79
C PRO A 42 -2.48 27.11 5.58
N MET A 43 -3.43 26.55 4.81
CA MET A 43 -4.70 27.19 4.47
C MET A 43 -5.70 27.13 5.62
N ARG A 44 -6.14 28.30 6.11
CA ARG A 44 -7.32 28.48 6.95
C ARG A 44 -8.60 28.23 6.16
N SER A 45 -9.52 27.48 6.76
CA SER A 45 -10.81 27.08 6.17
C SER A 45 -11.66 28.30 5.74
N LYS A 46 -12.25 28.22 4.55
CA LYS A 46 -13.45 28.99 4.19
C LYS A 46 -14.59 28.01 3.93
N LYS A 47 -15.76 28.33 4.49
CA LYS A 47 -17.00 27.53 4.52
C LYS A 47 -17.44 27.06 3.12
N PRO A 48 -18.03 25.85 2.98
CA PRO A 48 -18.48 25.36 1.69
C PRO A 48 -19.87 25.90 1.31
N LEU A 49 -20.04 26.22 0.02
CA LEU A 49 -21.35 26.34 -0.63
C LEU A 49 -21.89 24.93 -0.90
N SER A 50 -23.16 24.71 -0.58
CA SER A 50 -23.83 23.43 -0.72
C SER A 50 -24.20 23.11 -2.18
N LYS A 51 -23.77 21.94 -2.65
CA LYS A 51 -24.47 21.19 -3.71
C LYS A 51 -24.54 19.72 -3.29
N LYS A 52 -25.72 19.15 -3.52
CA LYS A 52 -26.26 17.89 -2.99
C LYS A 52 -25.31 16.70 -3.23
N SER A 53 -24.93 16.01 -2.15
CA SER A 53 -24.25 14.72 -2.16
C SER A 53 -25.28 13.59 -2.31
N ALA A 54 -25.01 12.67 -3.24
CA ALA A 54 -25.59 11.34 -3.20
C ALA A 54 -24.84 10.53 -2.14
N SER A 55 -25.58 9.95 -1.21
CA SER A 55 -25.11 9.23 -0.03
C SER A 55 -24.29 7.99 -0.39
N HIS A 56 -22.99 8.03 -0.12
CA HIS A 56 -22.09 6.86 -0.05
C HIS A 56 -21.96 6.31 1.38
N SER A 57 -22.84 6.71 2.31
CA SER A 57 -22.59 6.53 3.76
C SER A 57 -22.91 5.14 4.33
N THR A 58 -22.94 4.08 3.52
CA THR A 58 -23.29 2.73 3.99
C THR A 58 -22.12 1.73 4.00
N SER A 59 -21.01 1.99 3.31
CA SER A 59 -19.84 1.08 3.32
C SER A 59 -18.97 1.24 4.57
N HIS A 60 -18.83 2.46 5.13
CA HIS A 60 -17.92 2.73 6.27
C HIS A 60 -18.20 1.92 7.55
N ALA A 61 -19.41 1.43 7.78
CA ALA A 61 -19.69 0.59 8.96
C ALA A 61 -19.34 -0.88 8.74
N MET A 62 -19.34 -1.35 7.49
CA MET A 62 -18.98 -2.71 7.13
C MET A 62 -17.46 -2.79 6.98
N GLY A 63 -16.79 -3.40 7.96
CA GLY A 63 -15.35 -3.68 7.89
C GLY A 63 -14.48 -3.00 8.95
N LEU A 64 -15.04 -2.21 9.87
CA LEU A 64 -14.27 -1.70 11.01
C LEU A 64 -13.74 -2.89 11.84
N VAL A 65 -12.43 -2.95 12.02
CA VAL A 65 -11.75 -3.95 12.83
C VAL A 65 -11.40 -3.35 14.19
N VAL A 66 -11.71 -4.10 15.24
CA VAL A 66 -11.29 -3.77 16.61
C VAL A 66 -9.79 -4.02 16.71
N SER A 67 -9.05 -3.08 17.31
CA SER A 67 -7.62 -3.25 17.53
C SER A 67 -7.31 -4.54 18.30
N PRO A 68 -6.33 -5.33 17.84
CA PRO A 68 -5.97 -6.57 18.51
C PRO A 68 -5.38 -6.29 19.89
N ASP A 69 -5.66 -7.17 20.84
CA ASP A 69 -5.07 -7.12 22.18
C ASP A 69 -3.59 -7.53 22.11
N LEU A 70 -2.71 -6.58 22.44
CA LEU A 70 -1.26 -6.78 22.41
C LEU A 70 -0.71 -7.49 23.65
N SER A 71 -1.50 -7.63 24.71
CA SER A 71 -1.05 -8.16 26.01
C SER A 71 -0.66 -9.64 25.99
N SER A 72 -1.17 -10.39 25.01
CA SER A 72 -0.92 -11.82 24.84
C SER A 72 0.26 -12.14 23.92
N LEU A 73 0.87 -11.12 23.30
CA LEU A 73 1.94 -11.33 22.31
C LEU A 73 3.24 -11.78 22.97
N PRO A 74 4.03 -12.66 22.33
CA PRO A 74 5.36 -13.02 22.79
C PRO A 74 6.25 -11.78 22.95
N LEU A 75 7.08 -11.76 24.01
CA LEU A 75 8.00 -10.64 24.29
C LEU A 75 8.89 -10.30 23.07
N ALA A 76 9.38 -11.32 22.36
CA ALA A 76 10.19 -11.12 21.16
C ALA A 76 9.44 -10.35 20.05
N GLN A 77 8.14 -10.63 19.88
CA GLN A 77 7.29 -9.92 18.92
C GLN A 77 7.05 -8.48 19.36
N LEU A 78 6.76 -8.24 20.64
CA LEU A 78 6.62 -6.89 21.19
C LEU A 78 7.91 -6.07 21.02
N GLN A 79 9.08 -6.69 21.23
CA GLN A 79 10.38 -6.04 21.01
C GLN A 79 10.62 -5.70 19.53
N ALA A 80 10.26 -6.60 18.60
CA ALA A 80 10.34 -6.32 17.17
C ALA A 80 9.43 -5.16 16.76
N MET A 81 8.19 -5.14 17.27
CA MET A 81 7.24 -4.04 17.06
C MET A 81 7.77 -2.73 17.62
N GLN A 82 8.35 -2.74 18.83
CA GLN A 82 8.99 -1.56 19.43
C GLN A 82 10.13 -1.04 18.54
N GLN A 83 11.01 -1.92 18.07
CA GLN A 83 12.14 -1.53 17.22
C GLN A 83 11.67 -0.93 15.90
N ALA A 84 10.62 -1.48 15.29
CA ALA A 84 10.01 -0.94 14.08
C ALA A 84 9.37 0.44 14.33
N GLY A 85 8.68 0.63 15.44
CA GLY A 85 8.16 1.94 15.80
C GLY A 85 9.26 2.98 16.03
N LEU A 86 10.40 2.60 16.63
CA LEU A 86 11.56 3.47 16.75
C LEU A 86 12.18 3.83 15.39
N GLU A 87 12.18 2.90 14.44
CA GLU A 87 12.61 3.14 13.06
C GLU A 87 11.69 4.16 12.36
N ILE A 88 10.37 4.04 12.53
CA ILE A 88 9.39 5.01 12.03
C ILE A 88 9.67 6.41 12.57
N LEU A 89 9.86 6.54 13.89
CA LEU A 89 10.18 7.83 14.52
C LEU A 89 11.53 8.39 14.04
N ALA A 90 12.52 7.53 13.78
CA ALA A 90 13.80 7.94 13.20
C ALA A 90 13.63 8.49 11.78
N CYS A 91 12.80 7.84 10.96
CA CYS A 91 12.44 8.29 9.61
C CYS A 91 11.76 9.67 9.65
N TYR A 92 10.75 9.86 10.51
CA TYR A 92 10.13 11.17 10.72
C TYR A 92 11.17 12.23 11.10
N ARG A 93 12.03 11.94 12.08
CA ARG A 93 13.05 12.87 12.55
C ARG A 93 14.02 13.28 11.44
N VAL A 94 14.49 12.36 10.59
CA VAL A 94 15.46 12.71 9.53
C VAL A 94 14.81 13.52 8.41
N LEU A 95 13.55 13.23 8.06
CA LEU A 95 12.79 13.99 7.08
C LEU A 95 12.49 15.42 7.58
N GLN A 96 12.01 15.53 8.82
CA GLN A 96 11.70 16.82 9.44
C GLN A 96 12.91 17.75 9.57
N LYS A 97 14.12 17.21 9.78
CA LYS A 97 15.36 18.00 9.81
C LYS A 97 15.62 18.76 8.50
N ALA A 98 15.06 18.30 7.39
CA ALA A 98 15.14 18.94 6.10
C ALA A 98 13.83 19.64 5.69
N GLY A 99 12.84 19.73 6.59
CA GLY A 99 11.52 20.29 6.27
C GLY A 99 10.69 19.39 5.34
N MET A 100 10.97 18.09 5.31
CA MET A 100 10.31 17.09 4.46
C MET A 100 9.37 16.20 5.28
N ASN A 101 8.47 15.47 4.60
CA ASN A 101 7.61 14.44 5.18
C ASN A 101 7.48 13.24 4.22
N VAL A 102 6.87 12.14 4.69
CA VAL A 102 6.79 10.88 3.95
C VAL A 102 6.08 11.05 2.59
N VAL A 103 4.93 11.72 2.59
CA VAL A 103 4.12 11.94 1.38
C VAL A 103 4.84 12.86 0.37
N GLY A 104 5.44 13.95 0.85
CA GLY A 104 6.21 14.85 0.00
C GLY A 104 7.41 14.16 -0.64
N GLU A 105 8.05 13.24 0.08
CA GLU A 105 9.20 12.49 -0.44
C GLU A 105 8.82 11.46 -1.52
N VAL A 106 7.70 10.74 -1.38
CA VAL A 106 7.26 9.83 -2.45
C VAL A 106 6.81 10.61 -3.70
N LEU A 107 6.29 11.83 -3.53
CA LEU A 107 5.90 12.72 -4.62
C LEU A 107 7.04 13.57 -5.18
N ARG A 108 8.23 13.54 -4.56
CA ARG A 108 9.32 14.50 -4.79
C ARG A 108 9.71 14.61 -6.26
N ASP A 109 9.89 13.48 -6.93
CA ASP A 109 10.41 13.47 -8.30
C ASP A 109 9.38 14.04 -9.30
N THR A 110 8.08 13.75 -9.10
CA THR A 110 6.98 14.37 -9.87
C THR A 110 6.93 15.88 -9.64
N LEU A 111 6.94 16.30 -8.38
CA LEU A 111 6.84 17.73 -8.03
C LEU A 111 8.06 18.52 -8.51
N ASN A 112 9.26 17.95 -8.42
CA ASN A 112 10.50 18.58 -8.89
C ASN A 112 10.57 18.72 -10.42
N LYS A 113 9.92 17.84 -11.18
CA LYS A 113 9.75 17.98 -12.63
C LYS A 113 8.76 19.09 -13.01
N GLY A 114 8.05 19.69 -12.04
CA GLY A 114 6.97 20.63 -12.29
C GLY A 114 5.70 19.96 -12.83
N GLU A 115 5.59 18.64 -12.67
CA GLU A 115 4.42 17.89 -13.09
C GLU A 115 3.27 18.11 -12.11
N THR A 116 2.05 18.01 -12.62
CA THR A 116 0.84 18.15 -11.81
C THR A 116 0.53 16.83 -11.12
N PHE A 117 0.22 16.88 -9.83
CA PHE A 117 -0.35 15.75 -9.11
C PHE A 117 -1.79 15.52 -9.57
N TYR A 118 -2.03 14.37 -10.20
CA TYR A 118 -3.34 13.89 -10.62
C TYR A 118 -3.82 12.75 -9.73
N GLU A 119 -5.11 12.78 -9.40
CA GLU A 119 -5.81 11.67 -8.73
C GLU A 119 -5.77 10.40 -9.55
N TYR A 120 -5.80 9.25 -8.87
CA TYR A 120 -5.72 7.90 -9.42
C TYR A 120 -4.41 7.56 -10.16
N ASN A 121 -3.49 8.52 -10.34
CA ASN A 121 -2.14 8.21 -10.79
C ASN A 121 -1.33 7.60 -9.66
N HIS A 122 -0.46 6.67 -10.03
CA HIS A 122 0.51 6.09 -9.12
C HIS A 122 1.73 7.01 -9.01
N TYR A 123 2.31 7.05 -7.82
CA TYR A 123 3.54 7.76 -7.54
C TYR A 123 4.51 6.85 -6.77
N PRO A 124 5.75 6.71 -7.26
CA PRO A 124 6.25 7.17 -8.57
C PRO A 124 5.54 6.45 -9.75
N ASP A 125 5.68 6.97 -10.98
CA ASP A 125 4.96 6.48 -12.18
C ASP A 125 5.16 4.98 -12.48
N ASP A 126 6.32 4.43 -12.12
CA ASP A 126 6.70 3.03 -12.37
C ASP A 126 6.50 2.14 -11.13
N ASP A 127 5.79 2.64 -10.11
CA ASP A 127 5.75 2.10 -8.76
C ASP A 127 7.16 1.97 -8.14
N VAL A 128 7.21 1.62 -6.86
CA VAL A 128 8.45 1.21 -6.20
C VAL A 128 8.49 -0.30 -6.16
N TYR A 129 9.57 -0.89 -6.67
CA TYR A 129 9.73 -2.34 -6.72
C TYR A 129 11.15 -2.75 -6.32
N ASP A 130 11.23 -3.52 -5.24
CA ASP A 130 12.46 -4.12 -4.76
C ASP A 130 12.72 -5.45 -5.49
N ARG A 131 13.89 -5.59 -6.12
CA ARG A 131 14.21 -6.78 -6.93
C ARG A 131 14.71 -7.97 -6.11
N GLU A 132 15.09 -7.75 -4.86
CA GLU A 132 15.60 -8.78 -3.95
C GLU A 132 14.44 -9.41 -3.17
N SER A 133 13.58 -8.59 -2.55
CA SER A 133 12.42 -9.08 -1.80
C SER A 133 11.18 -9.30 -2.67
N HIS A 134 11.14 -8.68 -3.85
CA HIS A 134 9.96 -8.61 -4.72
C HIS A 134 8.75 -7.90 -4.09
N ALA A 135 8.98 -7.11 -3.04
CA ALA A 135 8.01 -6.18 -2.49
C ALA A 135 7.79 -5.00 -3.45
N GLN A 136 6.55 -4.52 -3.50
CA GLN A 136 6.16 -3.38 -4.33
C GLN A 136 5.24 -2.45 -3.54
N TYR A 137 5.33 -1.15 -3.78
CA TYR A 137 4.29 -0.21 -3.38
C TYR A 137 4.09 0.90 -4.40
N TYR A 138 2.94 1.54 -4.34
CA TYR A 138 2.73 2.87 -4.92
C TYR A 138 1.95 3.75 -3.95
N TYR A 139 2.02 5.06 -4.16
CA TYR A 139 1.16 6.03 -3.50
C TYR A 139 0.18 6.63 -4.51
N HIS A 140 -1.09 6.82 -4.13
CA HIS A 140 -2.04 7.60 -4.93
C HIS A 140 -3.05 8.33 -4.05
N ALA A 141 -3.91 9.14 -4.66
CA ALA A 141 -5.02 9.79 -3.97
C ALA A 141 -6.27 9.82 -4.84
N HIS A 142 -7.41 9.91 -4.19
CA HIS A 142 -8.71 10.16 -4.81
C HIS A 142 -9.53 11.15 -3.97
N ARG A 143 -10.30 12.03 -4.62
CA ARG A 143 -11.27 12.88 -3.91
C ARG A 143 -12.49 12.04 -3.50
N GLY A 144 -12.49 11.55 -2.26
CA GLY A 144 -13.62 10.79 -1.72
C GLY A 144 -13.74 10.91 -0.19
N GLU A 145 -12.61 10.79 0.51
CA GLU A 145 -12.61 10.67 1.97
C GLU A 145 -12.19 11.96 2.67
N VAL A 146 -13.02 12.43 3.59
CA VAL A 146 -12.77 13.68 4.33
C VAL A 146 -11.59 13.48 5.29
N GLY A 147 -10.50 14.20 5.03
CA GLY A 147 -9.31 14.20 5.90
C GLY A 147 -8.19 13.26 5.44
N GLU A 148 -8.44 12.42 4.44
CA GLU A 148 -7.39 11.65 3.76
C GLU A 148 -6.74 12.52 2.67
N HIS A 149 -5.40 12.51 2.62
CA HIS A 149 -4.65 13.10 1.52
C HIS A 149 -4.40 12.09 0.39
N GLY A 150 -4.22 10.82 0.74
CA GLY A 150 -4.08 9.67 -0.13
C GLY A 150 -3.48 8.52 0.67
N HIS A 151 -3.07 7.45 -0.02
CA HIS A 151 -2.60 6.25 0.64
C HIS A 151 -1.57 5.49 -0.17
N PHE A 152 -0.78 4.71 0.56
CA PHE A 152 0.09 3.70 -0.01
C PHE A 152 -0.68 2.41 -0.22
N HIS A 153 -0.42 1.70 -1.31
CA HIS A 153 -0.78 0.29 -1.46
C HIS A 153 0.50 -0.55 -1.46
N CYS A 154 0.52 -1.61 -0.67
CA CYS A 154 1.65 -2.53 -0.53
C CYS A 154 1.32 -3.88 -1.16
N PHE A 155 2.27 -4.45 -1.87
CA PHE A 155 2.13 -5.72 -2.59
C PHE A 155 3.36 -6.60 -2.41
N LEU A 156 3.14 -7.90 -2.59
CA LEU A 156 4.22 -8.86 -2.82
C LEU A 156 4.03 -9.54 -4.17
N ARG A 157 5.09 -9.57 -4.98
CA ARG A 157 5.08 -10.29 -6.26
C ARG A 157 5.43 -11.78 -6.07
N PRO A 158 4.97 -12.67 -6.98
CA PRO A 158 5.14 -14.12 -6.88
C PRO A 158 6.54 -14.63 -6.55
N LYS A 159 7.59 -13.95 -7.04
CA LYS A 159 8.98 -14.37 -6.80
C LYS A 159 9.45 -14.15 -5.35
N GLY A 160 8.80 -13.26 -4.60
CA GLY A 160 9.08 -13.04 -3.18
C GLY A 160 8.18 -13.83 -2.25
N MET A 161 7.16 -14.51 -2.80
CA MET A 161 6.18 -15.23 -2.00
C MET A 161 6.78 -16.51 -1.37
N PRO A 162 6.35 -16.89 -0.16
CA PRO A 162 6.72 -18.16 0.45
C PRO A 162 6.40 -19.37 -0.43
N ALA A 163 7.16 -20.45 -0.30
CA ALA A 163 6.87 -21.68 -1.03
C ALA A 163 5.49 -22.26 -0.66
N GLY A 164 4.73 -22.69 -1.66
CA GLY A 164 3.45 -23.39 -1.46
C GLY A 164 2.23 -22.48 -1.36
N VAL A 165 2.39 -21.15 -1.40
CA VAL A 165 1.24 -20.25 -1.55
C VAL A 165 0.70 -20.31 -2.98
N MET A 166 -0.63 -20.31 -3.10
CA MET A 166 -1.35 -20.37 -4.36
C MET A 166 -2.60 -19.48 -4.26
N PRO A 167 -2.90 -18.68 -5.31
CA PRO A 167 -4.14 -17.92 -5.34
C PRO A 167 -5.34 -18.88 -5.45
N ILE A 168 -6.51 -18.40 -5.08
CA ILE A 168 -7.74 -19.18 -5.22
C ILE A 168 -8.07 -19.41 -6.70
N GLU A 169 -8.77 -20.51 -6.96
CA GLU A 169 -9.50 -20.69 -8.21
C GLU A 169 -10.95 -20.28 -8.00
N HIS A 170 -11.39 -19.23 -8.71
CA HIS A 170 -12.76 -18.73 -8.61
C HIS A 170 -13.25 -18.30 -10.00
N PRO A 171 -14.53 -18.53 -10.36
CA PRO A 171 -15.11 -17.94 -11.56
C PRO A 171 -14.94 -16.42 -11.52
N ALA A 172 -14.45 -15.82 -12.61
CA ALA A 172 -14.27 -14.38 -12.65
C ALA A 172 -14.78 -13.82 -13.97
N THR A 173 -15.44 -12.68 -13.86
CA THR A 173 -15.89 -11.85 -14.97
C THR A 173 -14.68 -11.29 -15.70
N ASP A 174 -13.69 -10.81 -14.94
CA ASP A 174 -12.41 -10.32 -15.44
C ASP A 174 -11.29 -11.35 -15.20
N PRO A 175 -10.38 -11.58 -16.17
CA PRO A 175 -9.34 -12.58 -16.02
C PRO A 175 -8.45 -12.36 -14.79
N TRP A 176 -8.22 -13.42 -14.02
CA TRP A 176 -7.20 -13.45 -12.95
C TRP A 176 -5.81 -13.20 -13.52
N PRO A 177 -4.96 -12.36 -12.87
CA PRO A 177 -3.56 -12.28 -13.24
C PRO A 177 -2.86 -13.62 -12.94
N LYS A 178 -1.82 -13.92 -13.72
CA LYS A 178 -1.11 -15.22 -13.71
C LYS A 178 0.39 -15.03 -13.78
N GLY A 179 1.13 -16.06 -13.36
CA GLY A 179 2.60 -16.05 -13.41
C GLY A 179 3.14 -14.85 -12.63
N ASP A 180 4.13 -14.15 -13.18
CA ASP A 180 4.79 -12.99 -12.54
C ASP A 180 3.87 -11.78 -12.25
N GLU A 181 2.66 -11.76 -12.85
CA GLU A 181 1.65 -10.71 -12.59
C GLU A 181 0.67 -11.10 -11.48
N ALA A 182 0.71 -12.31 -10.93
CA ALA A 182 -0.18 -12.76 -9.86
C ALA A 182 0.23 -12.19 -8.48
N LEU A 183 0.46 -10.88 -8.40
CA LEU A 183 0.78 -10.18 -7.16
C LEU A 183 -0.41 -10.19 -6.19
N SER A 184 -0.11 -10.17 -4.88
CA SER A 184 -1.10 -10.01 -3.82
C SER A 184 -0.99 -8.62 -3.22
N HIS A 185 -2.11 -7.95 -3.01
CA HIS A 185 -2.19 -6.78 -2.15
C HIS A 185 -2.11 -7.24 -0.69
N LEU A 186 -1.20 -6.62 0.06
CA LEU A 186 -1.00 -6.91 1.48
C LEU A 186 -1.86 -5.98 2.34
N LEU A 187 -1.83 -4.68 2.02
CA LEU A 187 -2.40 -3.63 2.86
C LEU A 187 -2.32 -2.27 2.15
N ALA A 188 -3.28 -1.39 2.46
CA ALA A 188 -3.18 0.04 2.21
C ALA A 188 -2.98 0.87 3.50
N ILE A 189 -2.21 1.95 3.42
CA ILE A 189 -1.88 2.85 4.54
C ILE A 189 -2.41 4.25 4.21
N ALA A 190 -3.48 4.67 4.89
CA ALA A 190 -4.08 5.99 4.77
C ALA A 190 -3.21 7.08 5.39
N MET A 191 -3.06 8.21 4.71
CA MET A 191 -2.20 9.32 5.10
C MET A 191 -2.98 10.63 5.24
N ASP A 192 -2.65 11.43 6.26
CA ASP A 192 -3.15 12.80 6.38
C ASP A 192 -2.38 13.80 5.51
N GLY A 193 -2.87 15.04 5.45
CA GLY A 193 -2.22 16.13 4.71
C GLY A 193 -0.88 16.61 5.30
N TYR A 194 -0.48 16.12 6.47
CA TYR A 194 0.81 16.41 7.10
C TYR A 194 1.86 15.31 6.82
N GLY A 195 1.44 14.18 6.24
CA GLY A 195 2.28 13.06 5.89
C GLY A 195 2.41 12.01 6.98
N TYR A 196 1.43 11.90 7.89
CA TYR A 196 1.37 10.87 8.93
C TYR A 196 0.28 9.83 8.61
N PRO A 197 0.49 8.56 9.00
CA PRO A 197 -0.50 7.51 8.81
C PRO A 197 -1.68 7.68 9.77
N THR A 198 -2.90 7.51 9.26
CA THR A 198 -4.15 7.66 10.03
C THR A 198 -4.93 6.35 10.16
N GLY A 199 -4.73 5.42 9.24
CA GLY A 199 -5.47 4.17 9.19
C GLY A 199 -4.80 3.14 8.29
N LEU A 200 -5.18 1.89 8.49
CA LEU A 200 -4.81 0.74 7.69
C LEU A 200 -6.09 0.12 7.13
N PHE A 201 -6.08 -0.32 5.86
CA PHE A 201 -7.25 -0.97 5.27
C PHE A 201 -6.89 -1.97 4.18
N THR A 202 -7.81 -2.89 3.92
CA THR A 202 -7.75 -3.80 2.77
C THR A 202 -8.86 -3.46 1.80
N THR A 203 -8.63 -3.78 0.54
CA THR A 203 -9.61 -3.54 -0.53
C THR A 203 -10.11 -4.85 -1.10
N ASN A 204 -11.14 -4.77 -1.93
CA ASN A 204 -11.51 -5.84 -2.84
C ASN A 204 -10.57 -5.88 -4.04
N ARG A 205 -10.56 -7.02 -4.74
CA ARG A 205 -9.72 -7.27 -5.90
C ARG A 205 -9.88 -6.22 -6.99
N TRP A 206 -11.10 -5.82 -7.34
CA TRP A 206 -11.32 -4.88 -8.44
C TRP A 206 -10.58 -3.54 -8.28
N VAL A 207 -10.24 -3.16 -7.04
CA VAL A 207 -9.50 -1.94 -6.72
C VAL A 207 -8.04 -2.04 -7.15
N THR A 208 -7.42 -3.21 -6.99
CA THR A 208 -5.98 -3.43 -7.17
C THR A 208 -5.63 -4.37 -8.32
N ALA A 209 -6.63 -5.00 -8.93
CA ALA A 209 -6.50 -6.05 -9.94
C ALA A 209 -5.57 -7.21 -9.52
N GLU A 210 -5.48 -7.49 -8.22
CA GLU A 210 -4.60 -8.53 -7.67
C GLU A 210 -5.04 -9.97 -8.05
N ALA A 211 -4.14 -10.92 -7.84
CA ALA A 211 -4.53 -12.31 -7.62
C ALA A 211 -5.00 -12.44 -6.17
N TRP A 212 -6.07 -13.20 -5.94
CA TRP A 212 -6.61 -13.34 -4.59
C TRP A 212 -5.99 -14.54 -3.87
N TYR A 213 -5.27 -14.27 -2.79
CA TYR A 213 -4.74 -15.28 -1.89
C TYR A 213 -5.51 -15.27 -0.58
N PRO A 214 -5.87 -16.43 0.00
CA PRO A 214 -6.52 -16.49 1.32
C PRO A 214 -5.71 -15.79 2.40
N ALA A 215 -6.39 -15.23 3.41
CA ALA A 215 -5.78 -14.46 4.49
C ALA A 215 -4.56 -15.16 5.12
N GLU A 216 -4.69 -16.45 5.44
CA GLU A 216 -3.61 -17.25 6.05
C GLU A 216 -2.34 -17.33 5.17
N GLN A 217 -2.49 -17.26 3.85
CA GLN A 217 -1.34 -17.22 2.93
C GLN A 217 -0.75 -15.81 2.85
N VAL A 218 -1.59 -14.77 2.82
CA VAL A 218 -1.12 -13.37 2.82
C VAL A 218 -0.41 -13.03 4.13
N ILE A 219 -0.84 -13.59 5.26
CA ILE A 219 -0.16 -13.43 6.55
C ILE A 219 1.28 -13.96 6.49
N GLN A 220 1.52 -15.08 5.78
CA GLN A 220 2.88 -15.59 5.57
C GLN A 220 3.72 -14.69 4.66
N MET A 221 3.09 -13.96 3.73
CA MET A 221 3.78 -13.00 2.85
C MET A 221 4.30 -11.78 3.62
N LEU A 222 3.72 -11.44 4.77
CA LEU A 222 4.12 -10.26 5.55
C LEU A 222 5.58 -10.36 6.02
N ASP A 223 6.11 -11.56 6.24
CA ASP A 223 7.52 -11.79 6.63
C ASP A 223 8.52 -11.52 5.49
N HIS A 224 8.03 -11.37 4.25
CA HIS A 224 8.83 -11.18 3.04
C HIS A 224 8.77 -9.74 2.51
N PHE A 225 7.96 -8.87 3.11
CA PHE A 225 7.87 -7.49 2.68
C PHE A 225 9.00 -6.65 3.31
N VAL A 226 9.97 -6.29 2.49
CA VAL A 226 11.03 -5.34 2.85
C VAL A 226 11.43 -4.55 1.63
N ILE A 227 11.56 -3.24 1.79
CA ILE A 227 12.10 -2.32 0.78
C ILE A 227 13.10 -1.44 1.51
N ASP A 228 14.39 -1.59 1.22
CA ASP A 228 15.46 -0.88 1.94
C ASP A 228 16.45 -0.17 0.99
N HIS A 229 16.22 -0.25 -0.32
CA HIS A 229 16.97 0.51 -1.30
C HIS A 229 16.67 2.01 -1.24
N ALA A 230 17.47 2.83 -1.95
CA ALA A 230 17.40 4.29 -1.80
C ALA A 230 16.28 4.99 -2.59
N PHE A 231 15.73 4.36 -3.63
CA PHE A 231 14.72 4.96 -4.52
C PHE A 231 13.29 4.74 -4.02
N PRO A 232 12.36 5.70 -4.12
CA PRO A 232 12.58 7.10 -4.41
C PRO A 232 13.18 7.85 -3.22
N SER A 233 12.96 7.34 -2.00
CA SER A 233 13.48 7.93 -0.77
C SER A 233 13.78 6.85 0.25
N TRP A 234 15.04 6.72 0.65
CA TRP A 234 15.48 5.72 1.61
C TRP A 234 14.71 5.77 2.96
N PRO A 235 14.43 6.96 3.55
CA PRO A 235 13.57 7.04 4.73
C PRO A 235 12.14 6.57 4.49
N VAL A 236 11.55 6.79 3.31
CA VAL A 236 10.18 6.33 2.99
C VAL A 236 10.14 4.80 2.90
N ASN A 237 11.14 4.20 2.27
CA ASN A 237 11.25 2.75 2.13
C ASN A 237 11.42 2.04 3.47
N ARG A 238 12.29 2.57 4.33
CA ARG A 238 12.47 2.06 5.69
C ARG A 238 11.21 2.26 6.53
N TRP A 239 10.57 3.42 6.40
CA TRP A 239 9.30 3.72 7.08
C TRP A 239 8.21 2.71 6.69
N ILE A 240 7.97 2.47 5.39
CA ILE A 240 6.88 1.59 4.95
C ILE A 240 7.13 0.13 5.36
N SER A 241 8.38 -0.33 5.29
CA SER A 241 8.76 -1.67 5.78
C SER A 241 8.51 -1.80 7.28
N ALA A 242 8.89 -0.77 8.06
CA ALA A 242 8.67 -0.75 9.50
C ALA A 242 7.19 -0.67 9.89
N MET A 243 6.32 -0.06 9.06
CA MET A 243 4.87 -0.02 9.30
C MET A 243 4.28 -1.44 9.33
N LEU A 244 4.70 -2.33 8.42
CA LEU A 244 4.20 -3.71 8.39
C LEU A 244 4.66 -4.53 9.60
N ILE A 245 5.82 -4.20 10.19
CA ILE A 245 6.31 -4.86 11.40
C ILE A 245 5.61 -4.32 12.64
N LEU A 246 5.51 -2.99 12.79
CA LEU A 246 4.84 -2.35 13.95
C LEU A 246 3.38 -2.79 14.05
N TYR A 247 2.68 -2.87 12.93
CA TYR A 247 1.26 -3.19 12.88
C TYR A 247 0.97 -4.65 12.52
N ARG A 248 1.95 -5.55 12.59
CA ARG A 248 1.77 -6.97 12.20
C ARG A 248 0.48 -7.61 12.76
N PRO A 249 0.16 -7.54 14.07
CA PRO A 249 -1.09 -8.10 14.60
C PRO A 249 -2.35 -7.44 14.04
N HIS A 250 -2.29 -6.15 13.72
CA HIS A 250 -3.42 -5.39 13.18
C HIS A 250 -3.69 -5.81 11.73
N ILE A 251 -2.62 -6.00 10.95
CA ILE A 251 -2.69 -6.44 9.55
C ILE A 251 -3.25 -7.86 9.47
N GLU A 252 -2.85 -8.75 10.38
CA GLU A 252 -3.44 -10.10 10.46
C GLU A 252 -4.95 -10.05 10.73
N ALA A 253 -5.40 -9.18 11.64
CA ALA A 253 -6.82 -8.98 11.92
C ALA A 253 -7.58 -8.40 10.71
N LEU A 254 -6.99 -7.43 10.00
CA LEU A 254 -7.54 -6.88 8.76
C LEU A 254 -7.68 -7.94 7.67
N LEU A 255 -6.64 -8.75 7.43
CA LEU A 255 -6.66 -9.80 6.40
C LEU A 255 -7.72 -10.87 6.69
N LYS A 256 -7.91 -11.25 7.96
CA LYS A 256 -8.99 -12.16 8.35
C LYS A 256 -10.37 -11.52 8.12
N ARG A 257 -10.55 -10.28 8.54
CA ARG A 257 -11.79 -9.53 8.29
C ARG A 257 -12.05 -9.35 6.79
N ARG A 258 -11.02 -9.12 5.97
CA ARG A 258 -11.12 -8.98 4.51
C ARG A 258 -11.84 -10.19 3.92
N ASP A 259 -11.37 -11.39 4.23
CA ASP A 259 -11.93 -12.63 3.71
C ASP A 259 -13.35 -12.85 4.25
N GLU A 260 -13.59 -12.62 5.55
CA GLU A 260 -14.93 -12.69 6.15
C GLU A 260 -15.92 -11.74 5.45
N THR A 261 -15.53 -10.49 5.22
CA THR A 261 -16.36 -9.48 4.57
C THR A 261 -16.69 -9.87 3.13
N VAL A 262 -15.69 -10.32 2.36
CA VAL A 262 -15.88 -10.77 0.97
C VAL A 262 -16.86 -11.94 0.92
N TRP A 263 -16.67 -12.98 1.73
CA TRP A 263 -17.55 -14.13 1.66
C TRP A 263 -18.96 -13.86 2.20
N ALA A 264 -19.09 -13.06 3.26
CA ALA A 264 -20.40 -12.60 3.72
C ALA A 264 -21.13 -11.77 2.63
N TRP A 265 -20.41 -10.95 1.87
CA TRP A 265 -20.97 -10.21 0.75
C TRP A 265 -21.44 -11.12 -0.38
N ALA A 266 -20.65 -12.14 -0.73
CA ALA A 266 -20.99 -13.13 -1.75
C ALA A 266 -22.27 -13.91 -1.38
N GLU A 267 -22.47 -14.24 -0.11
CA GLU A 267 -23.70 -14.89 0.38
C GLU A 267 -24.93 -13.99 0.22
N LEU A 268 -24.78 -12.68 0.45
CA LEU A 268 -25.84 -11.70 0.30
C LEU A 268 -26.15 -11.35 -1.17
N HIS A 269 -25.17 -11.52 -2.06
CA HIS A 269 -25.25 -11.16 -3.48
C HIS A 269 -24.83 -12.34 -4.39
N PRO A 270 -25.55 -13.48 -4.36
CA PRO A 270 -25.11 -14.72 -5.01
C PRO A 270 -25.11 -14.68 -6.55
N SER A 271 -25.70 -13.64 -7.16
CA SER A 271 -25.70 -13.43 -8.61
C SER A 271 -24.53 -12.60 -9.11
N GLU A 272 -23.81 -11.93 -8.21
CA GLU A 272 -22.73 -11.01 -8.55
C GLU A 272 -21.37 -11.68 -8.41
N ASP A 273 -20.41 -11.27 -9.24
CA ASP A 273 -19.01 -11.62 -9.04
C ASP A 273 -18.45 -10.75 -7.91
N VAL A 274 -18.36 -11.33 -6.70
CA VAL A 274 -17.92 -10.61 -5.50
C VAL A 274 -16.56 -9.93 -5.67
N PHE A 275 -15.66 -10.49 -6.48
CA PHE A 275 -14.32 -9.92 -6.69
C PHE A 275 -14.32 -8.74 -7.66
N GLU A 276 -15.43 -8.52 -8.38
CA GLU A 276 -15.63 -7.42 -9.32
C GLU A 276 -16.76 -6.45 -8.92
N ASP A 277 -17.38 -6.67 -7.76
CA ASP A 277 -18.47 -5.84 -7.26
C ASP A 277 -17.96 -4.47 -6.78
N ARG A 278 -18.31 -3.43 -7.54
CA ARG A 278 -17.91 -2.04 -7.31
C ARG A 278 -18.56 -1.40 -6.08
N MET A 279 -19.55 -2.05 -5.47
CA MET A 279 -20.14 -1.63 -4.20
C MET A 279 -19.32 -2.09 -2.98
N LEU A 280 -18.36 -2.99 -3.18
CA LEU A 280 -17.47 -3.49 -2.13
C LEU A 280 -16.03 -3.04 -2.43
N ASP A 281 -15.68 -1.81 -2.08
CA ASP A 281 -14.35 -1.22 -2.28
C ASP A 281 -13.37 -1.57 -1.14
N ILE A 282 -13.72 -1.20 0.08
CA ILE A 282 -12.98 -1.43 1.31
C ILE A 282 -13.59 -2.63 2.03
N THR A 283 -12.76 -3.62 2.32
CA THR A 283 -13.18 -4.91 2.90
C THR A 283 -12.88 -5.01 4.39
N SER A 284 -11.90 -4.25 4.87
CA SER A 284 -11.62 -4.06 6.28
C SER A 284 -10.84 -2.76 6.51
N HIS A 285 -11.00 -2.12 7.66
CA HIS A 285 -10.23 -0.94 8.04
C HIS A 285 -10.03 -0.83 9.56
N ILE A 286 -8.95 -0.17 9.96
CA ILE A 286 -8.62 0.11 11.36
C ILE A 286 -7.89 1.46 11.47
N PRO A 287 -8.34 2.40 12.33
CA PRO A 287 -7.60 3.62 12.62
C PRO A 287 -6.33 3.29 13.41
N ILE A 288 -5.26 4.04 13.18
CA ILE A 288 -3.96 3.81 13.84
C ILE A 288 -3.32 5.09 14.35
N SER A 289 -2.44 4.95 15.34
CA SER A 289 -1.58 6.01 15.87
C SER A 289 -0.26 5.39 16.29
N VAL A 290 0.84 5.80 15.65
CA VAL A 290 2.18 5.23 15.89
C VAL A 290 2.60 5.47 17.33
N GLU A 291 2.39 6.69 17.82
CA GLU A 291 2.76 7.11 19.16
C GLU A 291 1.97 6.36 20.24
N ASP A 292 0.67 6.16 20.04
CA ASP A 292 -0.18 5.47 21.01
C ASP A 292 0.14 3.97 21.04
N THR A 293 0.32 3.35 19.87
CA THR A 293 0.73 1.95 19.74
C THR A 293 2.08 1.71 20.40
N LEU A 294 3.07 2.59 20.18
CA LEU A 294 4.38 2.51 20.84
C LEU A 294 4.29 2.64 22.36
N ARG A 295 3.39 3.50 22.86
CA ARG A 295 3.17 3.66 24.30
C ARG A 295 2.61 2.38 24.90
N GLU A 296 1.63 1.77 24.23
CA GLU A 296 1.03 0.49 24.63
C GLU A 296 2.07 -0.63 24.65
N ILE A 297 2.83 -0.82 23.56
CA ILE A 297 3.90 -1.83 23.47
C ILE A 297 4.90 -1.67 24.61
N LYS A 298 5.31 -0.44 24.92
CA LYS A 298 6.25 -0.17 26.02
C LYS A 298 5.70 -0.61 27.38
N LEU A 299 4.41 -0.39 27.62
CA LEU A 299 3.74 -0.87 28.83
C LEU A 299 3.74 -2.40 28.88
N MET A 300 3.37 -3.07 27.78
CA MET A 300 3.34 -4.53 27.71
C MET A 300 4.71 -5.16 27.96
N ILE A 301 5.77 -4.64 27.32
CA ILE A 301 7.15 -5.11 27.55
C ILE A 301 7.54 -4.97 29.03
N THR A 302 7.23 -3.82 29.63
CA THR A 302 7.55 -3.57 31.05
C THR A 302 6.82 -4.55 31.96
N SER A 303 5.55 -4.83 31.69
CA SER A 303 4.75 -5.78 32.45
C SER A 303 5.24 -7.22 32.29
N SER A 304 5.61 -7.66 31.07
CA SER A 304 6.15 -9.00 30.85
C SER A 304 7.48 -9.24 31.58
N GLN A 305 8.36 -8.23 31.63
CA GLN A 305 9.65 -8.32 32.33
C GLN A 305 9.53 -8.36 33.86
N GLN A 306 8.42 -7.86 34.42
CA GLN A 306 8.17 -7.92 35.86
C GLN A 306 7.60 -9.27 36.32
N GLN A 307 7.12 -10.09 35.38
CA GLN A 307 6.55 -11.41 35.64
C GLN A 307 7.55 -12.57 35.49
N THR A 308 8.73 -12.30 34.91
CA THR A 308 9.87 -13.22 34.74
C THR A 308 10.91 -13.03 35.82
#